data_AF-A0A166IAX1-F1
#
_entry.id   AF-A0A166IAX1-F1
#
_cell.length_a   1.000
_cell.length_b   1.000
_cell.length_c   1.000
_cell.angle_alpha   90.00
_cell.angle_beta   90.00
_cell.angle_gamma   90.00
#
_symmetry.space_group_name_H-M   'P 1'
#
loop_
_entity.id
_entity.type
_entity.pdbx_description
1 polymer ?
#
loop_
_entity_poly.entity_id
_entity_poly.type
_entity_poly.pdbx_seq_one_letter_code
_entity_poly.pdbx_strand_id
1 'polypeptide(L)'
;MAILDSKGRLFGKINLLDLGAALVILLVIIGIFVFPGTTGSVAQVNTKTVPIEVDLAVRGLNVRDPERLFEKGFTKGGKTNVIIRNQPYGQIGIKSVQVLPRTLTVSQPDGSVKELPDPRTNNFSTDMLLTLEGKAQITDSGPVLGNSKVKIGTTFELEGFNYNFNSTVIDVRIKES
;
A
#
# COMPACT_ATOMS: atom_id res chain seq x y z
N MET A 1 3.98 -66.76 26.28
CA MET A 1 5.03 -66.40 25.30
C MET A 1 5.43 -64.96 25.58
N ALA A 2 6.74 -64.67 25.62
CA ALA A 2 7.20 -63.30 25.87
C ALA A 2 6.81 -62.40 24.69
N ILE A 3 6.14 -61.29 24.97
CA ILE A 3 5.68 -60.31 23.97
C ILE A 3 6.88 -59.59 23.31
N LEU A 4 8.01 -59.57 24.02
CA LEU A 4 9.27 -58.96 23.62
C LEU A 4 10.41 -60.00 23.69
N ASP A 5 11.16 -60.10 22.61
CA ASP A 5 12.44 -60.84 22.56
C ASP A 5 13.58 -60.00 23.17
N SER A 6 14.60 -60.66 23.74
CA SER A 6 15.90 -60.10 24.16
C SER A 6 16.55 -59.06 23.22
N LYS A 7 16.21 -59.08 21.93
CA LYS A 7 16.66 -58.13 20.90
C LYS A 7 15.69 -56.96 20.66
N GLY A 8 14.68 -56.78 21.51
CA GLY A 8 13.69 -55.70 21.39
C GLY A 8 12.68 -55.87 20.26
N ARG A 9 12.44 -57.10 19.81
CA ARG A 9 11.49 -57.40 18.72
C ARG A 9 10.11 -57.76 19.28
N LEU A 10 9.08 -57.08 18.79
CA LEU A 10 7.68 -57.41 19.04
C LEU A 10 7.33 -58.67 18.21
N PHE A 11 6.86 -59.72 18.88
CA PHE A 11 6.50 -61.00 18.24
C PHE A 11 7.61 -61.63 17.36
N GLY A 12 8.88 -61.29 17.60
CA GLY A 12 10.05 -61.78 16.85
C GLY A 12 10.18 -61.27 15.41
N LYS A 13 9.22 -60.48 14.90
CA LYS A 13 9.14 -60.04 13.50
C LYS A 13 9.45 -58.56 13.31
N ILE A 14 9.03 -57.70 14.25
CA ILE A 14 9.10 -56.24 14.09
C ILE A 14 10.01 -55.68 15.17
N ASN A 15 10.99 -54.87 14.79
CA ASN A 15 11.85 -54.18 15.74
C ASN A 15 11.07 -53.03 16.39
N LEU A 16 11.04 -52.97 17.72
CA LEU A 16 10.31 -51.92 18.45
C LEU A 16 10.82 -50.52 18.11
N LEU A 17 12.12 -50.38 17.82
CA LEU A 17 12.72 -49.12 17.40
C LEU A 17 12.16 -48.64 16.04
N ASP A 18 11.96 -49.57 15.11
CA ASP A 18 11.46 -49.29 13.76
C ASP A 18 9.95 -48.94 13.80
N LEU A 19 9.19 -49.62 14.66
CA LEU A 19 7.79 -49.28 14.93
C LEU A 19 7.65 -47.87 15.52
N GLY A 20 8.54 -47.49 16.45
CA GLY A 20 8.59 -46.15 17.02
C GLY A 20 8.94 -45.09 15.96
N ALA A 21 9.93 -45.37 15.10
CA ALA A 21 10.30 -44.47 14.01
C ALA A 21 9.14 -44.26 13.02
N ALA A 22 8.46 -45.34 12.62
CA ALA A 22 7.30 -45.29 11.74
C ALA A 22 6.15 -44.48 12.36
N LEU A 23 5.89 -44.64 13.66
CA LEU A 23 4.87 -43.85 14.37
C LEU A 23 5.21 -42.36 14.37
N VAL A 24 6.47 -42.00 14.64
CA VAL A 24 6.90 -40.59 14.62
C VAL A 24 6.75 -39.99 13.23
N ILE A 25 7.14 -40.72 12.18
CA ILE A 25 6.96 -40.28 10.78
C ILE A 25 5.48 -40.07 10.47
N LEU A 26 4.61 -41.00 10.89
CA LEU A 26 3.17 -40.88 10.70
C LEU A 26 2.60 -39.65 11.41
N LEU A 27 3.00 -39.40 12.65
CA LEU A 27 2.58 -38.22 13.41
C LEU A 27 3.06 -36.91 12.77
N VAL A 28 4.27 -36.88 12.20
CA VAL A 28 4.77 -35.72 11.46
C VAL A 28 3.96 -35.47 10.19
N ILE A 29 3.65 -36.53 9.42
CA ILE A 29 2.81 -36.43 8.23
C ILE A 29 1.43 -35.87 8.60
N ILE A 30 0.77 -36.47 9.59
CA ILE A 30 -0.54 -35.99 10.09
C ILE A 30 -0.42 -34.53 10.57
N GLY A 31 0.64 -34.19 11.30
CA GLY A 31 0.88 -32.82 11.77
C GLY A 31 0.95 -31.81 10.62
N ILE A 32 1.64 -32.14 9.53
CA ILE A 32 1.77 -31.25 8.35
C ILE A 32 0.43 -31.08 7.64
N PHE A 33 -0.39 -32.13 7.53
CA PHE A 33 -1.66 -32.08 6.80
C PHE A 33 -2.84 -31.54 7.64
N VAL A 34 -2.85 -31.78 8.95
CA VAL A 34 -3.92 -31.31 9.86
C VAL A 34 -3.62 -29.92 10.41
N PHE A 35 -2.35 -29.60 10.65
CA PHE A 35 -1.88 -28.29 11.10
C PHE A 35 -0.84 -27.74 10.12
N PRO A 36 -1.23 -27.41 8.88
CA PRO A 36 -0.31 -26.75 7.97
C PRO A 36 0.23 -25.49 8.66
N GLY A 37 1.56 -25.42 8.80
CA GLY A 37 2.23 -24.31 9.47
C GLY A 37 1.72 -22.99 8.90
N THR A 38 1.41 -22.03 9.77
CA THR A 38 0.85 -20.71 9.42
C THR A 38 1.82 -19.81 8.65
N THR A 39 2.84 -20.39 8.02
CA THR A 39 3.90 -19.71 7.28
C THR A 39 3.57 -19.53 5.79
N GLY A 40 2.44 -20.05 5.32
CA GLY A 40 1.89 -19.71 4.02
C GLY A 40 1.24 -18.33 4.07
N SER A 41 1.69 -17.40 3.24
CA SER A 41 1.11 -16.07 3.06
C SER A 41 -0.43 -16.18 2.95
N VAL A 42 -1.12 -15.84 4.04
CA VAL A 42 -2.59 -15.78 4.13
C VAL A 42 -3.20 -14.66 3.27
N ALA A 43 -2.39 -13.97 2.45
CA ALA A 43 -2.80 -12.76 1.75
C ALA A 43 -3.56 -12.99 0.44
N GLN A 44 -3.67 -14.22 -0.08
CA GLN A 44 -4.14 -14.41 -1.47
C GLN A 44 -5.43 -15.21 -1.67
N VAL A 45 -6.01 -15.81 -0.62
CA VAL A 45 -7.11 -16.76 -0.86
C VAL A 45 -8.48 -16.09 -1.07
N ASN A 46 -8.67 -14.80 -0.74
CA ASN A 46 -9.97 -14.12 -0.92
C ASN A 46 -9.92 -12.60 -1.18
N THR A 47 -8.79 -12.04 -1.62
CA THR A 47 -8.69 -10.58 -1.81
C THR A 47 -9.33 -10.14 -3.13
N LYS A 48 -10.55 -9.59 -3.07
CA LYS A 48 -11.20 -8.94 -4.23
C LYS A 48 -10.36 -7.73 -4.64
N THR A 49 -9.87 -7.74 -5.89
CA THR A 49 -9.20 -6.57 -6.47
C THR A 49 -10.27 -5.65 -7.06
N VAL A 50 -10.32 -4.41 -6.58
CA VAL A 50 -11.31 -3.41 -7.01
C VAL A 50 -10.61 -2.14 -7.49
N PRO A 51 -11.21 -1.40 -8.44
CA PRO A 51 -10.73 -0.08 -8.78
C PRO A 51 -10.87 0.87 -7.57
N ILE A 52 -9.83 1.65 -7.32
CA ILE A 52 -9.84 2.69 -6.29
C ILE A 52 -9.36 4.01 -6.85
N GLU A 53 -9.83 5.09 -6.24
CA GLU A 53 -9.28 6.43 -6.42
C GLU A 53 -8.70 6.92 -5.11
N VAL A 54 -7.51 7.50 -5.19
CA VAL A 54 -6.79 8.03 -4.04
C VAL A 54 -6.58 9.51 -4.27
N ASP A 55 -7.15 10.33 -3.40
CA ASP A 55 -6.90 11.76 -3.42
C ASP A 55 -5.70 12.09 -2.56
N LEU A 56 -4.79 12.86 -3.15
CA LEU A 56 -3.54 13.29 -2.58
C LEU A 56 -3.54 14.81 -2.49
N ALA A 57 -3.23 15.33 -1.31
CA ALA A 57 -2.89 16.72 -1.12
C ALA A 57 -1.38 16.90 -1.20
N VAL A 58 -0.95 17.78 -2.10
CA VAL A 58 0.41 18.30 -2.16
C VAL A 58 0.37 19.68 -1.52
N ARG A 59 1.17 19.87 -0.48
CA ARG A 59 1.23 21.13 0.26
C ARG A 59 2.61 21.74 0.11
N GLY A 60 2.63 22.96 -0.38
CA GLY A 60 3.82 23.79 -0.43
C GLY A 60 4.97 23.26 -1.28
N LEU A 61 4.69 22.59 -2.40
CA LEU A 61 5.72 22.09 -3.30
C LEU A 61 6.56 23.24 -3.82
N ASN A 62 7.86 23.21 -3.52
CA ASN A 62 8.79 24.25 -3.96
C ASN A 62 9.10 24.08 -5.46
N VAL A 63 8.41 24.83 -6.31
CA VAL A 63 8.56 24.80 -7.76
C VAL A 63 8.52 26.22 -8.32
N ARG A 64 9.47 26.54 -9.20
CA ARG A 64 9.54 27.88 -9.83
C ARG A 64 8.38 28.14 -10.77
N ASP A 65 8.03 27.11 -11.53
CA ASP A 65 6.98 27.13 -12.53
C ASP A 65 6.24 25.78 -12.47
N PRO A 66 5.02 25.74 -11.90
CA PRO A 66 4.21 24.53 -11.80
C PRO A 66 3.91 23.91 -13.16
N GLU A 67 3.89 24.71 -14.23
CA GLU A 67 3.53 24.22 -15.57
C GLU A 67 4.53 23.16 -16.07
N ARG A 68 5.78 23.27 -15.64
CA ARG A 68 6.84 22.32 -15.98
C ARG A 68 6.55 20.90 -15.53
N LEU A 69 5.80 20.71 -14.45
CA LEU A 69 5.43 19.36 -14.00
C LEU A 69 4.66 18.63 -15.11
N PHE A 70 3.76 19.32 -15.81
CA PHE A 70 2.88 18.73 -16.81
C PHE A 70 3.61 18.35 -18.12
N GLU A 71 4.75 19.00 -18.44
CA GLU A 71 5.49 18.83 -19.70
C GLU A 71 5.86 17.38 -20.02
N LYS A 72 6.09 16.56 -19.00
CA LYS A 72 6.57 15.17 -19.13
C LYS A 72 5.58 14.14 -18.62
N GLY A 73 4.28 14.46 -18.70
CA GLY A 73 3.21 13.49 -18.49
C GLY A 73 2.62 13.45 -17.09
N PHE A 74 2.96 14.39 -16.20
CA PHE A 74 2.23 14.60 -14.94
C PHE A 74 0.92 15.35 -15.18
N THR A 75 0.05 14.81 -16.03
CA THR A 75 -1.22 15.44 -16.41
C THR A 75 -2.36 14.42 -16.37
N LYS A 76 -3.59 14.88 -16.52
CA LYS A 76 -4.77 14.01 -16.60
C LYS A 76 -4.63 12.98 -17.72
N GLY A 77 -4.84 11.71 -17.40
CA GLY A 77 -4.63 10.56 -18.28
C GLY A 77 -3.17 10.08 -18.36
N GLY A 78 -2.23 10.81 -17.76
CA GLY A 78 -0.84 10.42 -17.61
C GLY A 78 -0.63 9.36 -16.53
N LYS A 79 0.64 9.01 -16.29
CA LYS A 79 1.06 8.06 -15.25
C LYS A 79 2.23 8.63 -14.46
N THR A 80 2.31 8.27 -13.18
CA THR A 80 3.43 8.62 -12.29
C THR A 80 3.89 7.39 -11.53
N ASN A 81 5.19 7.31 -11.21
CA ASN A 81 5.69 6.28 -10.32
C ASN A 81 5.34 6.67 -8.89
N VAL A 82 4.87 5.70 -8.12
CA VAL A 82 4.49 5.89 -6.72
C VAL A 82 5.35 5.02 -5.83
N ILE A 83 5.89 5.64 -4.79
CA ILE A 83 6.60 5.00 -3.70
C ILE A 83 5.78 5.24 -2.43
N ILE A 84 5.42 4.17 -1.75
CA ILE A 84 4.59 4.22 -0.54
C ILE A 84 5.46 3.72 0.60
N ARG A 85 5.76 4.59 1.58
CA ARG A 85 6.62 4.25 2.73
C ARG A 85 7.96 3.60 2.34
N ASN A 86 8.68 4.21 1.38
CA ASN A 86 9.94 3.70 0.81
C ASN A 86 9.83 2.34 0.11
N GLN A 87 8.61 1.87 -0.21
CA GLN A 87 8.39 0.69 -1.03
C GLN A 87 7.92 1.11 -2.41
N PRO A 88 8.65 0.76 -3.48
CA PRO A 88 8.22 1.06 -4.83
C PRO A 88 6.96 0.26 -5.14
N TYR A 89 5.87 0.96 -5.48
CA TYR A 89 4.65 0.33 -5.99
C TYR A 89 4.71 0.20 -7.52
N GLY A 90 5.24 1.21 -8.20
CA GLY A 90 5.27 1.30 -9.66
C GLY A 90 4.35 2.39 -10.19
N GLN A 91 3.86 2.24 -11.43
CA GLN A 91 3.08 3.28 -12.09
C GLN A 91 1.60 3.26 -11.71
N ILE A 92 1.05 4.43 -11.38
CA ILE A 92 -0.38 4.68 -11.16
C ILE A 92 -0.88 5.74 -12.15
N GLY A 93 -2.14 5.61 -12.59
CA GLY A 93 -2.78 6.56 -13.48
C GLY A 93 -3.14 7.87 -12.77
N ILE A 94 -2.98 8.99 -13.45
CA ILE A 94 -3.36 10.31 -12.96
C ILE A 94 -4.74 10.64 -13.52
N LYS A 95 -5.76 10.65 -12.67
CA LYS A 95 -7.13 10.98 -13.07
C LYS A 95 -7.35 12.50 -13.16
N SER A 96 -6.76 13.26 -12.24
CA SER A 96 -6.82 14.72 -12.25
C SER A 96 -5.68 15.35 -11.47
N VAL A 97 -5.23 16.50 -11.94
CA VAL A 97 -4.32 17.40 -11.23
C VAL A 97 -4.98 18.77 -11.19
N GLN A 98 -5.11 19.36 -10.00
CA GLN A 98 -5.64 20.69 -9.80
C GLN A 98 -4.65 21.49 -8.97
N VAL A 99 -4.08 22.55 -9.55
CA VAL A 99 -3.30 23.52 -8.80
C VAL A 99 -4.26 24.37 -7.97
N LEU A 100 -3.97 24.49 -6.68
CA LEU A 100 -4.78 25.27 -5.75
C LEU A 100 -4.23 26.69 -5.67
N PRO A 101 -5.08 27.73 -5.82
CA PRO A 101 -4.65 29.11 -5.67
C PRO A 101 -4.17 29.35 -4.23
N ARG A 102 -3.14 30.18 -4.10
CA ARG A 102 -2.61 30.59 -2.80
C ARG A 102 -3.27 31.88 -2.39
N THR A 103 -3.84 31.86 -1.20
CA THR A 103 -4.57 32.98 -0.65
C THR A 103 -4.03 33.35 0.72
N LEU A 104 -4.24 34.61 1.08
CA LEU A 104 -3.92 35.18 2.37
C LEU A 104 -5.21 35.58 3.08
N THR A 105 -5.21 35.35 4.38
CA THR A 105 -6.26 35.82 5.28
C THR A 105 -5.99 37.29 5.60
N VAL A 106 -6.87 38.18 5.16
CA VAL A 106 -6.73 39.63 5.32
C VAL A 106 -7.87 40.19 6.16
N SER A 107 -7.54 40.70 7.35
CA SER A 107 -8.50 41.40 8.22
C SER A 107 -8.96 42.71 7.59
N GLN A 108 -10.25 43.00 7.72
CA GLN A 108 -10.89 44.18 7.16
C GLN A 108 -11.16 45.24 8.25
N PRO A 109 -11.33 46.53 7.89
CA PRO A 109 -11.63 47.59 8.86
C PRO A 109 -12.94 47.38 9.62
N ASP A 110 -13.90 46.63 9.08
CA ASP A 110 -15.17 46.27 9.72
C ASP A 110 -15.06 45.07 10.69
N GLY A 111 -13.85 44.53 10.89
CA GLY A 111 -13.60 43.35 11.72
C GLY A 111 -13.83 42.02 11.02
N SER A 112 -14.30 42.00 9.76
CA SER A 112 -14.43 40.78 8.97
C SER A 112 -13.07 40.28 8.47
N VAL A 113 -13.06 39.04 7.97
CA VAL A 113 -11.87 38.39 7.41
C VAL A 113 -12.17 37.94 5.99
N LYS A 114 -11.28 38.29 5.05
CA LYS A 114 -11.40 37.89 3.65
C LYS A 114 -10.21 37.04 3.21
N GLU A 115 -10.48 36.14 2.29
CA GLU A 115 -9.49 35.37 1.57
C GLU A 115 -9.15 36.09 0.27
N LEU A 116 -7.91 36.56 0.11
CA LEU A 116 -7.45 37.29 -1.07
C LEU A 116 -6.22 36.60 -1.68
N PRO A 117 -5.98 36.69 -3.00
CA PRO A 117 -4.78 36.14 -3.62
C PRO A 117 -3.49 36.68 -3.00
N ASP A 118 -2.48 35.82 -2.84
CA ASP A 118 -1.16 36.22 -2.34
C ASP A 118 -0.44 37.10 -3.38
N PRO A 119 -0.13 38.38 -3.08
CA PRO A 119 0.53 39.27 -4.03
C PRO A 119 2.05 39.00 -4.16
N ARG A 120 2.62 38.11 -3.33
CA ARG A 120 4.06 37.84 -3.31
C ARG A 120 4.49 37.08 -4.56
N THR A 121 5.36 37.70 -5.36
CA THR A 121 5.93 37.10 -6.58
C THR A 121 7.12 36.17 -6.31
N ASN A 122 7.68 36.19 -5.10
CA ASN A 122 8.82 35.35 -4.68
C ASN A 122 8.39 34.09 -3.91
N ASN A 123 7.10 33.77 -3.90
CA ASN A 123 6.57 32.58 -3.23
C ASN A 123 6.55 31.39 -4.20
N PHE A 124 7.64 30.62 -4.26
CA PHE A 124 7.80 29.46 -5.16
C PHE A 124 7.12 28.19 -4.65
N SER A 125 5.98 28.31 -3.97
CA SER A 125 5.41 27.18 -3.26
C SER A 125 3.97 26.97 -3.67
N THR A 126 3.70 25.77 -4.19
CA THR A 126 2.50 25.41 -4.94
C THR A 126 1.75 24.31 -4.21
N ASP A 127 0.46 24.52 -4.01
CA ASP A 127 -0.43 23.49 -3.47
C ASP A 127 -1.17 22.82 -4.61
N MET A 128 -1.39 21.51 -4.53
CA MET A 128 -2.13 20.77 -5.54
C MET A 128 -3.06 19.74 -4.90
N LEU A 129 -4.22 19.55 -5.53
CA LEU A 129 -5.08 18.40 -5.31
C LEU A 129 -4.90 17.45 -6.49
N LEU A 130 -4.58 16.20 -6.19
CA LEU A 130 -4.30 15.16 -7.17
C LEU A 130 -5.21 13.97 -6.90
N THR A 131 -5.77 13.39 -7.95
CA THR A 131 -6.49 12.12 -7.85
C THR A 131 -5.76 11.09 -8.69
N LEU A 132 -5.34 10.01 -8.02
CA LEU A 132 -4.75 8.85 -8.66
C LEU A 132 -5.80 7.74 -8.80
N GLU A 133 -5.74 7.02 -9.92
CA GLU A 133 -6.60 5.86 -10.18
C GLU A 133 -5.77 4.58 -10.30
N GLY A 134 -6.19 3.55 -9.57
CA GLY A 134 -5.47 2.28 -9.49
C GLY A 134 -6.39 1.12 -9.16
N LYS A 135 -5.80 -0.06 -9.00
CA LYS A 135 -6.49 -1.27 -8.55
C LYS A 135 -5.87 -1.72 -7.23
N ALA A 136 -6.69 -1.86 -6.19
CA ALA A 136 -6.23 -2.28 -4.88
C ALA A 136 -6.90 -3.60 -4.48
N GLN A 137 -6.17 -4.37 -3.68
CA GLN A 137 -6.71 -5.54 -3.01
C GLN A 137 -7.42 -5.06 -1.73
N ILE A 138 -8.70 -5.40 -1.59
CA ILE A 138 -9.43 -5.11 -0.35
C ILE A 138 -9.13 -6.21 0.66
N THR A 139 -8.70 -5.80 1.85
CA THR A 139 -8.48 -6.65 3.01
C THR A 139 -9.34 -6.17 4.16
N ASP A 140 -9.52 -6.99 5.20
CA ASP A 140 -10.22 -6.60 6.45
C ASP A 140 -9.61 -5.35 7.10
N SER A 141 -8.35 -5.05 6.81
CA SER A 141 -7.62 -3.91 7.38
C SER A 141 -7.60 -2.64 6.50
N GLY A 142 -8.23 -2.70 5.33
CA GLY A 142 -8.32 -1.63 4.34
C GLY A 142 -7.76 -1.99 2.95
N PRO A 143 -7.81 -1.06 1.99
CA PRO A 143 -7.28 -1.25 0.65
C PRO A 143 -5.74 -1.32 0.66
N VAL A 144 -5.19 -2.22 -0.15
CA VAL A 144 -3.76 -2.46 -0.30
C VAL A 144 -3.36 -2.26 -1.75
N LEU A 145 -2.41 -1.35 -1.99
CA LEU A 145 -1.74 -1.16 -3.27
C LEU A 145 -0.38 -1.86 -3.21
N GLY A 146 -0.22 -2.94 -3.98
CA GLY A 146 0.98 -3.76 -3.95
C GLY A 146 1.11 -4.45 -2.59
N ASN A 147 2.14 -4.08 -1.81
CA ASN A 147 2.36 -4.57 -0.46
C ASN A 147 2.08 -3.53 0.64
N SER A 148 1.60 -2.34 0.25
CA SER A 148 1.40 -1.21 1.16
C SER A 148 -0.09 -0.91 1.34
N LYS A 149 -0.50 -0.79 2.61
CA LYS A 149 -1.86 -0.36 2.98
C LYS A 149 -1.99 1.12 2.64
N VAL A 150 -3.09 1.50 1.99
CA VAL A 150 -3.40 2.89 1.65
C VAL A 150 -4.49 3.38 2.60
N LYS A 151 -4.13 4.36 3.42
CA LYS A 151 -5.05 5.00 4.37
C LYS A 151 -4.89 6.50 4.30
N ILE A 152 -5.93 7.24 4.72
CA ILE A 152 -5.82 8.68 4.95
C ILE A 152 -4.64 8.96 5.89
N GLY A 153 -3.83 9.96 5.52
CA GLY A 153 -2.57 10.31 6.20
C GLY A 153 -1.34 9.54 5.69
N THR A 154 -1.50 8.55 4.82
CA THR A 154 -0.34 7.85 4.22
C THR A 154 0.42 8.79 3.29
N THR A 155 1.75 8.85 3.41
CA THR A 155 2.59 9.62 2.50
C THR A 155 2.86 8.83 1.22
N PHE A 156 2.59 9.47 0.09
CA PHE A 156 2.92 8.99 -1.25
C PHE A 156 4.03 9.88 -1.80
N GLU A 157 5.15 9.26 -2.15
CA GLU A 157 6.19 9.91 -2.95
C GLU A 157 5.88 9.65 -4.42
N LEU A 158 5.81 10.73 -5.19
CA LEU A 158 5.52 10.72 -6.62
C LEU A 158 6.79 11.05 -7.37
N GLU A 159 7.18 10.15 -8.27
CA GLU A 159 8.39 10.26 -9.05
C GLU A 159 8.07 10.23 -10.55
N GLY A 160 8.69 11.16 -11.28
CA GLY A 160 8.63 11.21 -12.73
C GLY A 160 9.92 11.79 -13.31
N PHE A 161 9.88 12.18 -14.58
CA PHE A 161 11.08 12.59 -15.31
C PHE A 161 11.77 13.84 -14.73
N ASN A 162 10.99 14.84 -14.33
CA ASN A 162 11.48 16.14 -13.85
C ASN A 162 10.95 16.52 -12.45
N TYR A 163 10.40 15.55 -11.72
CA TYR A 163 9.88 15.77 -10.38
C TYR A 163 10.08 14.54 -9.49
N ASN A 164 10.35 14.81 -8.22
CA ASN A 164 10.20 13.88 -7.12
C ASN A 164 9.71 14.70 -5.92
N PHE A 165 8.53 14.37 -5.38
CA PHE A 165 8.00 15.04 -4.19
C PHE A 165 7.01 14.17 -3.41
N ASN A 166 6.82 14.56 -2.15
CA ASN A 166 5.86 13.93 -1.24
C ASN A 166 4.46 14.55 -1.34
N SER A 167 3.47 13.71 -1.13
CA SER A 167 2.05 14.05 -1.05
C SER A 167 1.40 13.22 0.05
N THR A 168 0.27 13.69 0.58
CA THR A 168 -0.45 13.00 1.65
C THR A 168 -1.82 12.56 1.17
N VAL A 169 -2.18 11.30 1.42
CA VAL A 169 -3.53 10.80 1.15
C VAL A 169 -4.54 11.53 2.04
N ILE A 170 -5.53 12.15 1.41
CA ILE A 170 -6.63 12.84 2.11
C ILE A 170 -7.96 12.10 1.98
N ASP A 171 -8.14 11.30 0.93
CA ASP A 171 -9.33 10.48 0.73
C ASP A 171 -9.00 9.21 -0.08
N VAL A 172 -9.76 8.14 0.16
CA VAL A 172 -9.65 6.87 -0.58
C VAL A 172 -11.04 6.39 -0.93
N ARG A 173 -11.39 6.49 -2.21
CA ARG A 173 -12.68 6.05 -2.73
C ARG A 173 -12.55 4.66 -3.33
N ILE A 174 -13.25 3.71 -2.74
CA ILE A 174 -13.40 2.37 -3.30
C ILE A 174 -14.55 2.41 -4.28
N LYS A 175 -14.28 2.16 -5.55
CA LYS A 175 -15.35 2.02 -6.54
C LYS A 175 -15.85 0.59 -6.46
N GLU A 176 -17.06 0.42 -5.93
CA GLU A 176 -17.76 -0.85 -6.00
C GLU A 176 -17.97 -1.20 -7.48
N SER A 177 -17.48 -2.38 -7.87
CA SER A 177 -17.77 -3.02 -9.15
C SER A 177 -19.05 -3.82 -9.08
#